data_AF-A0A241VNE1-F1
#
_entry.id   AF-A0A241VNE1-F1
#
_cell.length_a   1.000
_cell.length_b   1.000
_cell.length_c   1.000
_cell.angle_alpha   90.00
_cell.angle_beta   90.00
_cell.angle_gamma   90.00
#
_symmetry.space_group_name_H-M   'P 1'
#
loop_
_entity.id
_entity.type
_entity.pdbx_description
1 polymer ?
#
loop_
_entity_poly.entity_id
_entity_poly.type
_entity_poly.pdbx_seq_one_letter_code
_entity_poly.pdbx_strand_id
1 'polypeptide(L)'
;MFKLIPALIRLLKLDRFKWRPLTSGEITMCQSVFGDLINYEQVKVMNHPFLPWQASNVVMAPSGYIHARNLLYKDDYAKESLGFRALFIHEMAHVYQYQKNINVLALGAVLQFAYFMSAKKYNPYRYQLQPNKGFFDYNIEQQGDIARDIYLKRIDNIILQTNASD
;
A
#
# COMPACT_ATOMS: atom_id res chain seq x y z
N MET A 1 33.85 -24.89 -4.28
CA MET A 1 32.44 -24.53 -4.57
C MET A 1 31.70 -23.83 -3.42
N PHE A 2 32.26 -23.70 -2.21
CA PHE A 2 31.53 -23.22 -1.00
C PHE A 2 31.69 -21.72 -0.64
N LYS A 3 32.49 -20.92 -1.37
CA LYS A 3 32.73 -19.49 -1.03
C LYS A 3 31.77 -18.48 -1.70
N LEU A 4 30.93 -18.93 -2.64
CA LEU A 4 30.04 -18.05 -3.41
C LEU A 4 28.78 -17.65 -2.62
N ILE A 5 28.27 -18.55 -1.77
CA ILE A 5 27.02 -18.34 -1.03
C ILE A 5 27.13 -17.19 0.00
N PRO A 6 28.19 -17.11 0.85
CA PRO A 6 28.33 -16.00 1.80
C PRO A 6 28.56 -14.64 1.12
N ALA A 7 29.28 -14.64 -0.01
CA ALA A 7 29.51 -13.43 -0.80
C ALA A 7 28.23 -12.93 -1.46
N LEU A 8 27.39 -13.84 -1.98
CA LEU A 8 26.09 -13.53 -2.56
C LEU A 8 25.10 -13.02 -1.49
N ILE A 9 25.07 -13.61 -0.30
CA ILE A 9 24.27 -13.14 0.84
C ILE A 9 24.63 -11.70 1.22
N ARG A 10 25.94 -11.38 1.29
CA ARG A 10 26.43 -10.02 1.55
C ARG A 10 26.13 -9.05 0.40
N LEU A 11 26.29 -9.49 -0.85
CA LEU A 11 26.02 -8.67 -2.04
C LEU A 11 24.53 -8.29 -2.13
N LEU A 12 23.66 -9.26 -1.86
CA LEU A 12 22.21 -9.07 -1.82
C LEU A 12 21.71 -8.48 -0.50
N LYS A 13 22.61 -8.26 0.48
CA LYS A 13 22.31 -7.72 1.82
C LYS A 13 21.20 -8.49 2.55
N LEU A 14 21.11 -9.80 2.31
CA LEU A 14 20.08 -10.67 2.90
C LEU A 14 20.24 -10.79 4.43
N ASP A 15 21.44 -10.56 4.96
CA ASP A 15 21.72 -10.47 6.39
C ASP A 15 20.96 -9.33 7.10
N ARG A 16 20.51 -8.32 6.34
CA ARG A 16 19.77 -7.18 6.86
C ARG A 16 18.28 -7.25 6.53
N PHE A 17 17.83 -8.31 5.87
CA PHE A 17 16.43 -8.51 5.57
C PHE A 17 15.63 -8.72 6.85
N LYS A 18 14.54 -7.97 6.97
CA LYS A 18 13.58 -8.02 8.06
C LYS A 18 12.20 -8.12 7.44
N TRP A 19 11.40 -8.99 8.03
CA TRP A 19 9.98 -9.01 7.80
C TRP A 19 9.26 -9.22 9.12
N ARG A 20 8.01 -8.77 9.19
CA ARG A 20 7.14 -8.97 10.33
C ARG A 20 5.67 -9.06 9.90
N PRO A 21 4.80 -9.71 10.69
CA PRO A 21 3.36 -9.52 10.56
C PRO A 21 2.96 -8.09 10.97
N LEU A 22 1.69 -7.75 10.73
CA LEU A 22 1.11 -6.53 11.26
C LEU A 22 1.09 -6.56 12.80
N THR A 23 1.31 -5.40 13.42
CA THR A 23 1.11 -5.25 14.87
C THR A 23 -0.40 -5.17 15.17
N SER A 24 -0.81 -5.47 16.40
CA SER A 24 -2.20 -5.28 16.82
C SER A 24 -2.66 -3.82 16.63
N GLY A 25 -1.77 -2.86 16.86
CA GLY A 25 -2.06 -1.43 16.65
C GLY A 25 -2.30 -1.10 15.18
N GLU A 26 -1.51 -1.67 14.27
CA GLU A 26 -1.70 -1.53 12.82
C GLU A 26 -2.99 -2.18 12.34
N ILE A 27 -3.32 -3.37 12.85
CA ILE A 27 -4.58 -4.06 12.53
C ILE A 27 -5.76 -3.18 12.97
N THR A 28 -5.80 -2.73 14.21
CA THR A 28 -6.86 -1.84 14.72
C THR A 28 -6.96 -0.55 13.90
N MET A 29 -5.81 0.04 13.54
CA MET A 29 -5.76 1.22 12.67
C MET A 29 -6.39 0.94 11.30
N CYS A 30 -6.07 -0.20 10.68
CA CYS A 30 -6.64 -0.59 9.39
C CYS A 30 -8.13 -0.93 9.48
N GLN A 31 -8.56 -1.62 10.54
CA GLN A 31 -9.97 -1.97 10.78
C GLN A 31 -10.87 -0.73 10.86
N SER A 32 -10.35 0.41 11.33
CA SER A 32 -11.11 1.67 11.32
C SER A 32 -11.51 2.16 9.91
N VAL A 33 -10.82 1.69 8.87
CA VAL A 33 -11.06 2.05 7.46
C VAL A 33 -11.67 0.88 6.70
N PHE A 34 -11.10 -0.31 6.84
CA PHE A 34 -11.42 -1.48 6.02
C PHE A 34 -12.28 -2.52 6.76
N GLY A 35 -12.57 -2.35 8.05
CA GLY A 35 -13.32 -3.36 8.82
C GLY A 35 -12.64 -4.73 8.74
N ASP A 36 -13.40 -5.76 8.40
CA ASP A 36 -12.88 -7.13 8.22
C ASP A 36 -12.67 -7.51 6.74
N LEU A 37 -12.63 -6.52 5.83
CA LEU A 37 -12.49 -6.75 4.39
C LEU A 37 -11.10 -7.23 3.95
N ILE A 38 -10.11 -7.15 4.83
CA ILE A 38 -8.74 -7.59 4.60
C ILE A 38 -8.45 -8.73 5.55
N ASN A 39 -7.94 -9.85 5.03
CA ASN A 39 -7.30 -10.86 5.86
C ASN A 39 -5.93 -10.34 6.32
N TYR A 40 -5.91 -9.71 7.49
CA TYR A 40 -4.73 -9.07 8.06
C TYR A 40 -3.61 -10.05 8.43
N GLU A 41 -3.94 -11.30 8.73
CA GLU A 41 -2.95 -12.33 9.11
C GLU A 41 -2.01 -12.68 7.96
N GLN A 42 -2.47 -12.51 6.72
CA GLN A 42 -1.67 -12.78 5.53
C GLN A 42 -0.70 -11.63 5.21
N VAL A 43 -0.88 -10.45 5.80
CA VAL A 43 -0.12 -9.25 5.46
C VAL A 43 1.20 -9.22 6.19
N LYS A 44 2.28 -8.90 5.46
CA LYS A 44 3.64 -8.77 5.98
C LYS A 44 4.22 -7.42 5.60
N VAL A 45 5.02 -6.86 6.49
CA VAL A 45 5.86 -5.69 6.23
C VAL A 45 7.30 -6.14 6.07
N MET A 46 7.94 -5.74 4.97
CA MET A 46 9.31 -6.09 4.63
C MET A 46 10.16 -4.84 4.45
N ASN A 47 11.40 -4.86 4.94
CA ASN A 47 12.37 -3.79 4.73
C ASN A 47 13.12 -3.90 3.38
N HIS A 48 12.44 -4.42 2.37
CA HIS A 48 13.00 -4.75 1.06
C HIS A 48 12.17 -4.08 -0.04
N PRO A 49 12.80 -3.36 -1.00
CA PRO A 49 12.08 -2.78 -2.11
C PRO A 49 11.46 -3.87 -2.99
N PHE A 50 10.26 -3.63 -3.53
CA PHE A 50 9.63 -4.53 -4.49
C PHE A 50 10.38 -4.53 -5.84
N LEU A 51 10.82 -3.35 -6.30
CA LEU A 51 11.61 -3.18 -7.53
C LEU A 51 13.02 -2.66 -7.20
N PRO A 52 14.07 -3.08 -7.93
CA PRO A 52 15.44 -2.57 -7.72
C PRO A 52 15.53 -1.04 -7.80
N TRP A 53 14.73 -0.41 -8.66
CA TRP A 53 14.65 1.03 -8.88
C TRP A 53 13.54 1.74 -8.10
N GLN A 54 12.85 1.08 -7.16
CA GLN A 54 11.87 1.74 -6.27
C GLN A 54 12.55 2.91 -5.56
N ALA A 55 11.98 4.11 -5.56
CA ALA A 55 12.62 5.28 -4.95
C ALA A 55 12.81 5.13 -3.44
N SER A 56 13.77 5.86 -2.84
CA SER A 56 14.10 5.77 -1.41
C SER A 56 12.98 6.20 -0.47
N ASN A 57 12.08 7.05 -0.98
CA ASN A 57 10.96 7.66 -0.28
C ASN A 57 9.60 7.03 -0.64
N VAL A 58 9.58 5.86 -1.30
CA VAL A 58 8.35 5.18 -1.74
C VAL A 58 8.19 3.86 -0.99
N VAL A 59 6.96 3.62 -0.51
CA VAL A 59 6.47 2.31 -0.07
C VAL A 59 5.60 1.73 -1.19
N MET A 60 5.52 0.42 -1.31
CA MET A 60 4.66 -0.22 -2.31
C MET A 60 4.00 -1.47 -1.72
N ALA A 61 2.77 -1.77 -2.15
CA ALA A 61 2.11 -3.03 -1.78
C ALA A 61 1.43 -3.76 -2.96
N PRO A 62 2.18 -4.17 -4.01
CA PRO A 62 1.61 -4.68 -5.25
C PRO A 62 1.12 -6.13 -5.19
N SER A 63 1.49 -6.88 -4.16
CA SER A 63 1.28 -8.33 -4.07
C SER A 63 0.82 -8.79 -2.67
N GLY A 64 0.11 -7.92 -1.95
CA GLY A 64 -0.43 -8.22 -0.61
C GLY A 64 0.56 -8.07 0.54
N TYR A 65 1.83 -7.76 0.25
CA TYR A 65 2.83 -7.40 1.25
C TYR A 65 3.28 -5.96 1.10
N ILE A 66 3.64 -5.32 2.21
CA ILE A 66 4.19 -3.96 2.25
C ILE A 66 5.71 -4.02 2.06
N HIS A 67 6.20 -3.33 1.03
CA HIS A 67 7.61 -3.21 0.68
C HIS A 67 8.12 -1.81 0.97
N ALA A 68 8.75 -1.64 2.12
CA ALA A 68 9.40 -0.39 2.52
C ALA A 68 10.91 -0.54 2.42
N ARG A 69 11.63 0.47 1.93
CA ARG A 69 13.09 0.51 2.11
C ARG A 69 13.43 0.76 3.59
N ASN A 70 14.64 0.40 4.01
CA ASN A 70 15.11 0.56 5.40
C ASN A 70 14.80 1.93 6.05
N LEU A 71 14.88 3.03 5.29
CA LEU A 71 14.59 4.38 5.79
C LEU A 71 13.12 4.57 6.17
N LEU A 72 12.21 3.87 5.50
CA LEU A 72 10.77 3.96 5.67
C LEU A 72 10.18 2.77 6.43
N TYR A 73 10.95 1.72 6.66
CA TYR A 73 10.53 0.58 7.46
C TYR A 73 10.39 1.00 8.92
N LYS A 74 9.26 0.65 9.53
CA LYS A 74 8.94 0.96 10.93
C LYS A 74 8.54 -0.32 11.65
N ASP A 75 8.90 -0.41 12.93
CA ASP A 75 8.53 -1.57 13.74
C ASP A 75 7.02 -1.58 14.06
N ASP A 76 6.40 -0.41 14.10
CA ASP A 76 4.96 -0.24 14.34
C ASP A 76 4.46 1.10 13.74
N TYR A 77 3.89 1.08 12.54
CA TYR A 77 3.40 2.30 11.87
C TYR A 77 2.30 3.00 12.67
N ALA A 78 1.54 2.28 13.51
CA ALA A 78 0.49 2.86 14.34
C ALA A 78 1.03 3.82 15.43
N LYS A 79 2.32 3.74 15.74
CA LYS A 79 3.01 4.63 16.70
C LYS A 79 3.76 5.78 16.05
N GLU A 80 3.75 5.85 14.73
CA GLU A 80 4.49 6.86 13.96
C GLU A 80 3.67 8.14 13.76
N SER A 81 4.30 9.12 13.10
CA SER A 81 3.66 10.38 12.76
C SER A 81 2.35 10.15 11.97
N LEU A 82 1.44 11.12 12.02
CA LEU A 82 0.20 11.06 11.26
C LEU A 82 0.44 10.81 9.76
N GLY A 83 1.52 11.37 9.20
CA GLY A 83 1.90 11.14 7.82
C GLY A 83 2.25 9.69 7.52
N PHE A 84 3.00 9.01 8.40
CA PHE A 84 3.33 7.59 8.24
C PHE A 84 2.10 6.69 8.41
N ARG A 85 1.21 7.02 9.37
CA ARG A 85 -0.06 6.30 9.54
C ARG A 85 -0.96 6.42 8.30
N ALA A 86 -1.08 7.64 7.77
CA ALA A 86 -1.83 7.93 6.56
C ALA A 86 -1.26 7.23 5.32
N LEU A 87 0.08 7.25 5.16
CA LEU A 87 0.78 6.51 4.11
C LEU A 87 0.51 5.00 4.24
N PHE A 88 0.62 4.45 5.45
CA PHE A 88 0.39 3.02 5.68
C PHE A 88 -1.04 2.59 5.29
N ILE A 89 -2.05 3.41 5.63
CA ILE A 89 -3.43 3.16 5.20
C ILE A 89 -3.58 3.19 3.68
N HIS A 90 -2.90 4.11 2.99
CA HIS A 90 -2.90 4.14 1.52
C HIS A 90 -2.36 2.81 0.95
N GLU A 91 -1.21 2.34 1.45
CA GLU A 91 -0.64 1.06 1.00
C GLU A 91 -1.52 -0.14 1.34
N MET A 92 -2.26 -0.08 2.45
CA MET A 92 -3.23 -1.13 2.80
C MET A 92 -4.44 -1.18 1.86
N ALA A 93 -4.76 -0.09 1.16
CA ALA A 93 -5.75 -0.14 0.08
C ALA A 93 -5.26 -0.99 -1.09
N HIS A 94 -3.96 -0.97 -1.41
CA HIS A 94 -3.37 -1.85 -2.42
C HIS A 94 -3.35 -3.31 -1.97
N VAL A 95 -3.12 -3.57 -0.69
CA VAL A 95 -3.29 -4.91 -0.13
C VAL A 95 -4.74 -5.41 -0.29
N TYR A 96 -5.73 -4.55 0.02
CA TYR A 96 -7.13 -4.87 -0.17
C TYR A 96 -7.45 -5.17 -1.65
N GLN A 97 -7.00 -4.32 -2.57
CA GLN A 97 -7.15 -4.52 -4.01
C GLN A 97 -6.57 -5.88 -4.44
N TYR A 98 -5.34 -6.19 -4.00
CA TYR A 98 -4.70 -7.47 -4.29
C TYR A 98 -5.53 -8.66 -3.78
N GLN A 99 -6.06 -8.60 -2.56
CA GLN A 99 -6.92 -9.66 -2.02
C GLN A 99 -8.25 -9.79 -2.77
N LYS A 100 -8.68 -8.76 -3.50
CA LYS A 100 -9.81 -8.80 -4.45
C LYS A 100 -9.40 -9.22 -5.88
N ASN A 101 -8.20 -9.79 -6.05
CA ASN A 101 -7.63 -10.24 -7.33
C ASN A 101 -7.38 -9.12 -8.34
N ILE A 102 -7.22 -7.87 -7.89
CA ILE A 102 -6.85 -6.74 -8.74
C ILE A 102 -5.34 -6.75 -8.95
N ASN A 103 -4.89 -6.67 -10.21
CA ASN A 103 -3.47 -6.61 -10.54
C ASN A 103 -2.92 -5.18 -10.32
N VAL A 104 -2.60 -4.88 -9.06
CA VAL A 104 -2.09 -3.57 -8.61
C VAL A 104 -0.84 -3.16 -9.38
N LEU A 105 0.10 -4.07 -9.61
CA LEU A 105 1.34 -3.76 -10.33
C LEU A 105 1.08 -3.32 -11.78
N ALA A 106 0.25 -4.08 -12.51
CA ALA A 106 -0.04 -3.78 -13.91
C ALA A 106 -0.85 -2.48 -14.05
N LEU A 107 -1.89 -2.30 -13.24
CA LEU A 107 -2.72 -1.09 -13.27
C LEU A 107 -1.91 0.15 -12.84
N GLY A 108 -1.06 0.01 -11.82
CA GLY A 108 -0.15 1.08 -11.39
C GLY A 108 0.83 1.46 -12.49
N ALA A 109 1.42 0.47 -13.18
CA ALA A 109 2.28 0.72 -14.32
C ALA A 109 1.56 1.47 -15.46
N VAL A 110 0.32 1.12 -15.77
CA VAL A 110 -0.51 1.81 -16.77
C VAL A 110 -0.77 3.27 -16.36
N LEU A 111 -1.14 3.51 -15.10
CA LEU A 111 -1.39 4.86 -14.58
C LEU A 111 -0.14 5.72 -14.60
N GLN A 112 1.00 5.17 -14.19
CA GLN A 112 2.28 5.89 -14.23
C GLN A 112 2.72 6.17 -15.67
N PHE A 113 2.53 5.23 -16.59
CA PHE A 113 2.79 5.46 -18.01
C PHE A 113 1.93 6.60 -18.58
N ALA A 114 0.62 6.61 -18.29
CA ALA A 114 -0.28 7.68 -18.69
C ALA A 114 0.11 9.04 -18.09
N TYR A 115 0.53 9.06 -16.82
CA TYR A 115 1.05 10.26 -16.15
C TYR A 115 2.23 10.86 -16.92
N PHE A 116 3.25 10.05 -17.24
CA PHE A 116 4.43 10.54 -17.96
C PHE A 116 4.13 10.92 -19.41
N MET A 117 3.36 10.11 -20.14
CA MET A 117 3.01 10.37 -21.55
C MET A 117 2.14 11.62 -21.72
N SER A 118 1.34 11.97 -20.71
CA SER A 118 0.56 13.22 -20.71
C SER A 118 1.40 14.47 -20.39
N ALA A 119 2.73 14.36 -20.29
CA ALA A 119 3.61 15.38 -19.72
C ALA A 119 3.11 15.88 -18.35
N LYS A 120 2.63 14.94 -17.52
CA LYS A 120 2.10 15.16 -16.16
C LYS A 120 0.81 16.00 -16.09
N LYS A 121 0.09 16.18 -17.20
CA LYS A 121 -1.22 16.84 -17.23
C LYS A 121 -2.31 15.98 -16.60
N TYR A 122 -2.28 14.68 -16.86
CA TYR A 122 -3.08 13.70 -16.13
C TYR A 122 -2.44 13.46 -14.77
N ASN A 123 -3.22 13.45 -13.69
CA ASN A 123 -2.73 13.12 -12.34
C ASN A 123 -3.56 11.95 -11.78
N PRO A 124 -3.00 10.75 -11.64
CA PRO A 124 -3.74 9.57 -11.20
C PRO A 124 -4.21 9.68 -9.74
N TYR A 125 -3.60 10.54 -8.92
CA TYR A 125 -3.93 10.75 -7.50
C TYR A 125 -5.10 11.72 -7.30
N ARG A 126 -5.35 12.62 -8.26
CA ARG A 126 -6.40 13.62 -8.11
C ARG A 126 -7.76 12.96 -8.31
N TYR A 127 -8.64 13.07 -7.31
CA TYR A 127 -10.02 12.62 -7.40
C TYR A 127 -11.00 13.68 -6.89
N GLN A 128 -12.26 13.48 -7.23
CA GLN A 128 -13.40 14.18 -6.63
C GLN A 128 -14.45 13.13 -6.28
N LEU A 129 -15.07 13.27 -5.11
CA LEU A 129 -16.21 12.43 -4.77
C LEU A 129 -17.38 12.75 -5.69
N GLN A 130 -17.97 11.72 -6.27
CA GLN A 130 -19.15 11.83 -7.12
C GLN A 130 -20.31 11.09 -6.45
N PRO A 131 -21.52 11.68 -6.43
CA PRO A 131 -22.70 10.97 -5.95
C PRO A 131 -22.86 9.63 -6.67
N ASN A 132 -23.15 8.56 -5.92
CA ASN A 132 -23.36 7.20 -6.41
C ASN A 132 -22.14 6.53 -7.06
N LYS A 133 -20.95 7.14 -7.04
CA LYS A 133 -19.74 6.48 -7.51
C LYS A 133 -19.15 5.63 -6.39
N GLY A 134 -19.11 4.31 -6.60
CA GLY A 134 -18.61 3.35 -5.62
C GLY A 134 -17.09 3.39 -5.48
N PHE A 135 -16.57 2.80 -4.40
CA PHE A 135 -15.13 2.76 -4.14
C PHE A 135 -14.32 2.15 -5.30
N PHE A 136 -14.79 1.02 -5.84
CA PHE A 136 -14.10 0.33 -6.93
C PHE A 136 -14.23 0.99 -8.31
N ASP A 137 -15.05 2.04 -8.45
CA ASP A 137 -15.17 2.82 -9.69
C ASP A 137 -14.07 3.90 -9.82
N TYR A 138 -13.28 4.09 -8.78
CA TYR A 138 -12.07 4.93 -8.80
C TYR A 138 -10.86 4.13 -9.28
N ASN A 139 -9.84 4.79 -9.82
CA ASN A 139 -8.60 4.08 -10.15
C ASN A 139 -7.85 3.65 -8.87
N ILE A 140 -6.90 2.72 -8.98
CA ILE A 140 -6.25 2.11 -7.80
C ILE A 140 -5.48 3.11 -6.90
N GLU A 141 -4.92 4.18 -7.47
CA GLU A 141 -4.21 5.22 -6.70
C GLU A 141 -5.21 6.15 -6.01
N GLN A 142 -6.32 6.48 -6.69
CA GLN A 142 -7.43 7.24 -6.08
C GLN A 142 -8.07 6.46 -4.94
N GLN A 143 -8.25 5.15 -5.09
CA GLN A 143 -8.73 4.28 -4.02
C GLN A 143 -7.81 4.30 -2.79
N GLY A 144 -6.48 4.30 -2.99
CA GLY A 144 -5.51 4.50 -1.91
C GLY A 144 -5.66 5.86 -1.23
N ASP A 145 -5.83 6.93 -2.00
CA ASP A 145 -6.03 8.27 -1.47
C ASP A 145 -7.38 8.44 -0.75
N ILE A 146 -8.44 7.77 -1.23
CA ILE A 146 -9.74 7.70 -0.54
C ILE A 146 -9.60 7.00 0.81
N ALA A 147 -8.93 5.85 0.87
CA ALA A 147 -8.70 5.14 2.13
C ALA A 147 -7.92 6.02 3.14
N ARG A 148 -6.89 6.70 2.66
CA ARG A 148 -6.12 7.67 3.46
C ARG A 148 -7.02 8.80 3.98
N ASP A 149 -7.85 9.38 3.13
CA ASP A 149 -8.70 10.51 3.50
C ASP A 149 -9.84 10.11 4.44
N ILE A 150 -10.35 8.88 4.35
CA ILE A 150 -11.26 8.28 5.35
C ILE A 150 -10.57 8.20 6.71
N TYR A 151 -9.35 7.66 6.78
CA TYR A 151 -8.59 7.59 8.03
C TYR A 151 -8.35 8.96 8.66
N LEU A 152 -8.06 9.95 7.82
CA LEU A 152 -7.88 11.34 8.22
C LEU A 152 -9.19 12.08 8.54
N LYS A 153 -10.34 11.40 8.45
CA LYS A 153 -11.69 11.94 8.69
C LYS A 153 -12.04 13.13 7.81
N ARG A 154 -11.54 13.12 6.56
CA ARG A 154 -11.83 14.17 5.56
C ARG A 154 -13.09 13.87 4.77
N ILE A 155 -13.46 12.59 4.68
CA ILE A 155 -14.61 12.09 3.94
C ILE A 155 -15.24 10.92 4.70
N ASP A 156 -16.50 10.61 4.36
CA ASP A 156 -17.18 9.44 4.90
C ASP A 156 -16.61 8.12 4.38
N ASN A 157 -16.76 7.06 5.15
CA ASN A 157 -16.24 5.75 4.81
C ASN A 157 -17.09 5.03 3.75
N ILE A 158 -16.81 5.33 2.47
CA ILE A 158 -17.48 4.70 1.32
C ILE A 158 -17.01 3.24 1.06
N ILE A 159 -15.88 2.83 1.67
CA ILE A 159 -15.34 1.46 1.53
C ILE A 159 -16.27 0.47 2.22
N LEU A 160 -16.73 0.79 3.44
CA LEU A 160 -17.65 -0.06 4.19
C LEU A 160 -19.09 0.02 3.72
N GLN A 161 -19.52 1.18 3.19
CA GLN A 161 -20.88 1.37 2.65
C GLN A 161 -21.17 0.48 1.44
N THR A 162 -20.15 0.16 0.64
CA THR A 162 -20.31 -0.64 -0.58
C THR A 162 -20.75 -2.09 -0.27
N ASN A 163 -20.41 -2.64 0.91
CA ASN A 163 -20.72 -4.04 1.26
C ASN A 163 -22.04 -4.22 2.02
N ALA A 164 -22.79 -3.15 2.30
CA ALA A 164 -24.11 -3.24 2.93
C ALA A 164 -25.23 -3.57 1.93
N SER A 165 -24.88 -3.73 0.65
CA SER A 165 -25.82 -3.90 -0.46
C SER A 165 -25.76 -5.27 -1.13
N ASP A 166 -24.90 -6.18 -0.64
CA ASP A 166 -24.73 -7.55 -1.15
C ASP A 166 -25.34 -8.58 -0.18
#